data_AF-A0A117SVR5-F1
#
_entry.id   AF-A0A117SVR5-F1
#
_cell.length_a   1.000
_cell.length_b   1.000
_cell.length_c   1.000
_cell.angle_alpha   90.00
_cell.angle_beta   90.00
_cell.angle_gamma   90.00
#
_symmetry.space_group_name_H-M   'P 1'
#
loop_
_entity.id
_entity.type
_entity.pdbx_description
1 polymer ?
#
loop_
_entity_poly.entity_id
_entity_poly.type
_entity_poly.pdbx_seq_one_letter_code
_entity_poly.pdbx_strand_id
1 'polypeptide(L)'
;MSIDKIVEPYKKWGTKYSLWPIHLVTACCGVEMAHTWNPAYDAERLGSLPWHAPRQTNLILVEGTITFKMARVLRFIWEQMSDPKYVIAMGSCAAEGGIFWNSYHAVPVSKIVPVDAYAIGCPPTPESVIQMIRIVQRKIESGEARANIKPRTIDLTKVLTPSPTKQPAPNPPHRITPNPHIPVCTEKKVDWAFGYDYVNNQLMPALKESAKRIVVTDINRVCIEVTPDKIRDAAQALYKLGFDHVKSVNVIDVPHENKFYVEYWVSSYSRKELMPVLVALTTEIPRDNPRVPSLIDVWTSADYMEREMYDFFGVWFEGNPWMGRNFLLDPDTPVKFPLRKDVPIVREFYLVDREFPGVAIPTAPAKPAAPAKPQAPQQKPAQVQQPQSKPAQADAAKQESGSG
;
A
#
# COMPACT_ATOMS: atom_id res chain seq x y z
N MET A 1 -32.66 30.83 -35.73
CA MET A 1 -32.11 29.72 -34.91
C MET A 1 -30.67 30.12 -34.58
N SER A 2 -30.23 30.11 -33.31
CA SER A 2 -28.82 30.40 -32.99
C SER A 2 -27.93 29.38 -33.71
N ILE A 3 -26.80 29.82 -34.28
CA ILE A 3 -25.77 28.96 -34.88
C ILE A 3 -25.37 27.83 -33.92
N ASP A 4 -25.34 28.11 -32.62
CA ASP A 4 -25.02 27.12 -31.59
C ASP A 4 -25.98 25.92 -31.60
N LYS A 5 -27.28 26.14 -31.86
CA LYS A 5 -28.26 25.05 -31.92
C LYS A 5 -28.08 24.16 -33.15
N ILE A 6 -27.46 24.69 -34.21
CA ILE A 6 -27.18 23.94 -35.44
C ILE A 6 -25.86 23.16 -35.27
N VAL A 7 -24.85 23.76 -34.64
CA VAL A 7 -23.50 23.19 -34.52
C VAL A 7 -23.39 22.16 -33.38
N GLU A 8 -24.12 22.37 -32.28
CA GLU A 8 -24.04 21.53 -31.09
C GLU A 8 -24.26 20.02 -31.34
N PRO A 9 -25.28 19.60 -32.13
CA PRO A 9 -25.47 18.18 -32.45
C PRO A 9 -24.26 17.56 -33.17
N TYR A 10 -23.60 18.31 -34.07
CA TYR A 10 -22.41 17.83 -34.78
C TYR A 10 -21.20 17.72 -33.86
N LYS A 11 -21.01 18.66 -32.93
CA LYS A 11 -19.94 18.59 -31.90
C LYS A 11 -20.12 17.37 -31.01
N LYS A 12 -21.36 17.13 -30.54
CA LYS A 12 -21.70 15.94 -29.74
C LYS A 12 -21.48 14.65 -30.52
N TRP A 13 -21.88 14.62 -31.79
CA TRP A 13 -21.67 13.47 -32.67
C TRP A 13 -20.17 13.17 -32.86
N GLY A 14 -19.36 14.19 -33.16
CA GLY A 14 -17.91 14.02 -33.31
C GLY A 14 -17.23 13.56 -32.02
N THR A 15 -17.64 14.10 -30.87
CA THR A 15 -17.10 13.71 -29.55
C THR A 15 -17.49 12.27 -29.19
N LYS A 16 -18.75 11.87 -29.47
CA LYS A 16 -19.29 10.53 -29.19
C LYS A 16 -18.53 9.42 -29.92
N TYR A 17 -18.14 9.65 -31.17
CA TYR A 17 -17.45 8.66 -32.01
C TYR A 17 -15.92 8.85 -32.06
N SER A 18 -15.37 9.65 -31.16
CA SER A 18 -13.92 9.88 -31.06
C SER A 18 -13.50 9.89 -29.59
N LEU A 19 -13.80 8.80 -28.88
CA LEU A 19 -13.41 8.62 -27.47
C LEU A 19 -12.08 7.89 -27.41
N TRP A 20 -11.00 8.58 -27.06
CA TRP A 20 -9.67 7.98 -27.04
C TRP A 20 -9.28 7.73 -25.58
N PRO A 21 -9.43 6.49 -25.07
CA PRO A 21 -9.03 6.18 -23.71
C PRO A 21 -7.51 6.21 -23.54
N ILE A 22 -7.05 6.87 -22.48
CA ILE A 22 -5.77 6.56 -21.85
C ILE A 22 -5.99 5.54 -20.74
N HIS A 23 -5.08 4.58 -20.68
CA HIS A 23 -5.15 3.45 -19.75
C HIS A 23 -4.31 3.73 -18.52
N LEU A 24 -4.94 3.70 -17.34
CA LEU A 24 -4.23 3.70 -16.06
C LEU A 24 -4.30 2.31 -15.44
N VAL A 25 -3.39 1.44 -15.88
CA VAL A 25 -3.32 0.05 -15.46
C VAL A 25 -2.70 -0.05 -14.07
N THR A 26 -3.47 -0.52 -13.09
CA THR A 26 -3.00 -0.68 -11.70
C THR A 26 -3.19 -2.09 -11.15
N ALA A 27 -4.04 -2.91 -11.76
CA ALA A 27 -4.25 -4.30 -11.36
C ALA A 27 -4.73 -5.16 -12.54
N CYS A 28 -5.35 -6.30 -12.24
CA CYS A 28 -5.83 -7.30 -13.21
C CYS A 28 -6.82 -6.78 -14.26
N CYS A 29 -7.50 -5.66 -14.02
CA CYS A 29 -8.43 -5.07 -14.99
C CYS A 29 -7.77 -4.68 -16.31
N GLY A 30 -6.46 -4.40 -16.33
CA GLY A 30 -5.76 -4.07 -17.57
C GLY A 30 -5.64 -5.23 -18.55
N VAL A 31 -5.67 -6.48 -18.06
CA VAL A 31 -5.72 -7.66 -18.94
C VAL A 31 -7.05 -7.70 -19.68
N GLU A 32 -8.15 -7.40 -19.00
CA GLU A 32 -9.45 -7.41 -19.65
C GLU A 32 -9.66 -6.24 -20.60
N MET A 33 -9.02 -5.10 -20.32
CA MET A 33 -8.98 -4.02 -21.30
C MET A 33 -8.35 -4.54 -22.60
N ALA A 34 -7.20 -5.23 -22.54
CA ALA A 34 -6.60 -5.80 -23.74
C ALA A 34 -7.55 -6.76 -24.49
N HIS A 35 -8.34 -7.57 -23.77
CA HIS A 35 -9.39 -8.39 -24.39
C HIS A 35 -10.49 -7.56 -25.06
N THR A 36 -10.89 -6.44 -24.46
CA THR A 36 -11.94 -5.54 -24.98
C THR A 36 -11.57 -4.93 -26.33
N TRP A 37 -10.28 -4.66 -26.56
CA TRP A 37 -9.75 -4.13 -27.82
C TRP A 37 -9.26 -5.21 -28.81
N ASN A 38 -9.29 -6.49 -28.41
CA ASN A 38 -8.93 -7.60 -29.28
C ASN A 38 -10.00 -7.78 -30.39
N PRO A 39 -9.68 -8.35 -31.56
CA PRO A 39 -10.62 -8.48 -32.69
C PRO A 39 -11.92 -9.24 -32.39
N ALA A 40 -11.95 -10.05 -31.33
CA ALA A 40 -13.16 -10.74 -30.89
C ALA A 40 -14.27 -9.76 -30.44
N TYR A 41 -13.90 -8.65 -29.82
CA TYR A 41 -14.82 -7.66 -29.24
C TYR A 41 -14.80 -6.33 -29.98
N ASP A 42 -13.61 -5.92 -30.43
CA ASP A 42 -13.34 -4.74 -31.25
C ASP A 42 -14.08 -3.50 -30.73
N ALA A 43 -13.53 -2.87 -29.69
CA ALA A 43 -14.02 -1.57 -29.22
C ALA A 43 -13.70 -0.42 -30.18
N GLU A 44 -12.74 -0.59 -31.10
CA GLU A 44 -12.35 0.45 -32.06
C GLU A 44 -13.48 0.79 -33.03
N ARG A 45 -14.31 -0.20 -33.42
CA ARG A 45 -15.51 0.03 -34.24
C ARG A 45 -16.50 1.05 -33.67
N LEU A 46 -16.44 1.32 -32.36
CA LEU A 46 -17.27 2.33 -31.70
C LEU A 46 -16.66 3.73 -31.73
N GLY A 47 -15.53 3.91 -32.41
CA GLY A 47 -14.75 5.14 -32.39
C GLY A 47 -13.91 5.28 -31.11
N SER A 48 -13.60 4.15 -30.47
CA SER A 48 -12.86 4.11 -29.22
C SER A 48 -11.43 3.58 -29.41
N LEU A 49 -10.45 4.48 -29.53
CA LEU A 49 -9.06 4.11 -29.87
C LEU A 49 -8.13 4.21 -28.65
N PRO A 50 -7.47 3.13 -28.24
CA PRO A 50 -6.59 3.15 -27.09
C PRO A 50 -5.32 3.94 -27.44
N TRP A 51 -5.07 5.04 -26.73
CA TRP A 51 -3.95 5.93 -27.02
C TRP A 51 -3.08 6.18 -25.78
N HIS A 52 -1.79 6.43 -26.00
CA HIS A 52 -0.79 6.43 -24.94
C HIS A 52 -0.54 7.83 -24.35
N ALA A 53 -0.92 8.89 -25.05
CA ALA A 53 -0.58 10.27 -24.69
C ALA A 53 -1.75 10.99 -23.99
N PRO A 54 -1.64 11.38 -22.70
CA PRO A 54 -2.74 12.00 -21.95
C PRO A 54 -3.21 13.34 -22.55
N ARG A 55 -2.31 14.07 -23.21
CA ARG A 55 -2.64 15.39 -23.79
C ARG A 55 -3.48 15.29 -25.06
N GLN A 56 -3.55 14.11 -25.67
CA GLN A 56 -4.28 13.84 -26.92
C GLN A 56 -5.55 13.00 -26.67
N THR A 57 -5.80 12.57 -25.43
CA THR A 57 -6.94 11.73 -25.07
C THR A 57 -8.03 12.54 -24.37
N ASN A 58 -9.26 12.03 -24.47
CA ASN A 58 -10.46 12.63 -23.88
C ASN A 58 -11.25 11.64 -23.00
N LEU A 59 -10.75 10.42 -22.82
CA LEU A 59 -11.30 9.42 -21.93
C LEU A 59 -10.15 8.83 -21.09
N ILE A 60 -10.36 8.60 -19.80
CA ILE A 60 -9.43 7.84 -18.97
C ILE A 60 -10.14 6.61 -18.41
N LEU A 61 -9.51 5.45 -18.60
CA LEU A 61 -9.89 4.19 -17.99
C LEU A 61 -9.01 3.97 -16.76
N VAL A 62 -9.63 3.96 -15.59
CA VAL A 62 -8.94 3.63 -14.34
C VAL A 62 -9.11 2.15 -14.05
N GLU A 63 -8.06 1.38 -14.32
CA GLU A 63 -8.12 -0.07 -14.42
C GLU A 63 -7.54 -0.73 -13.17
N GLY A 64 -8.38 -0.92 -12.15
CA GLY A 64 -8.02 -1.64 -10.94
C GLY A 64 -7.89 -0.77 -9.68
N THR A 65 -7.04 -1.21 -8.76
CA THR A 65 -6.92 -0.61 -7.43
C THR A 65 -6.07 0.65 -7.45
N ILE A 66 -6.64 1.79 -7.08
CA ILE A 66 -5.87 3.01 -6.82
C ILE A 66 -5.39 3.03 -5.37
N THR A 67 -4.08 3.12 -5.19
CA THR A 67 -3.46 3.33 -3.88
C THR A 67 -3.35 4.83 -3.55
N PHE A 68 -3.21 5.20 -2.28
CA PHE A 68 -2.93 6.60 -1.89
C PHE A 68 -1.71 7.18 -2.64
N LYS A 69 -0.68 6.36 -2.88
CA LYS A 69 0.51 6.78 -3.63
C LYS A 69 0.19 7.03 -5.11
N MET A 70 -0.68 6.20 -5.70
CA MET A 70 -1.08 6.32 -7.10
C MET A 70 -2.12 7.43 -7.33
N ALA A 71 -2.84 7.85 -6.29
CA ALA A 71 -3.89 8.87 -6.39
C ALA A 71 -3.36 10.19 -6.99
N ARG A 72 -2.13 10.59 -6.66
CA ARG A 72 -1.49 11.78 -7.26
C ARG A 72 -1.27 11.65 -8.74
N VAL A 73 -0.77 10.50 -9.16
CA VAL A 73 -0.48 10.22 -10.56
C VAL A 73 -1.78 10.25 -11.37
N LEU A 74 -2.84 9.62 -10.86
CA LEU A 74 -4.18 9.68 -11.47
C LEU A 74 -4.68 11.12 -11.61
N ARG A 75 -4.58 11.93 -10.54
CA ARG A 75 -5.01 13.32 -10.59
C ARG A 75 -4.22 14.13 -11.61
N PHE A 76 -2.90 13.97 -11.63
CA PHE A 76 -1.99 14.66 -12.53
C PHE A 76 -2.28 14.33 -14.00
N ILE A 77 -2.49 13.04 -14.31
CA ILE A 77 -2.87 12.60 -15.66
C ILE A 77 -4.20 13.25 -16.07
N TRP A 78 -5.21 13.19 -15.20
CA TRP A 78 -6.53 13.77 -15.48
C TRP A 78 -6.49 15.29 -15.69
N GLU A 79 -5.64 16.01 -14.96
CA GLU A 79 -5.46 17.46 -15.12
C GLU A 79 -4.70 17.83 -16.40
N GLN A 80 -3.84 16.95 -16.90
CA GLN A 80 -3.12 17.14 -18.18
C GLN A 80 -3.98 16.84 -19.42
N MET A 81 -5.13 16.18 -19.24
CA MET A 81 -6.05 15.87 -20.33
C MET A 81 -6.85 17.10 -20.77
N SER A 82 -7.01 17.22 -22.09
CA SER A 82 -7.79 18.28 -22.71
C SER A 82 -9.29 18.13 -22.43
N ASP A 83 -10.02 19.24 -22.27
CA ASP A 83 -11.48 19.21 -22.21
C ASP A 83 -12.09 19.12 -23.62
N PRO A 84 -13.21 18.41 -23.81
CA PRO A 84 -13.97 17.64 -22.82
C PRO A 84 -13.29 16.31 -22.47
N LYS A 85 -13.24 15.95 -21.18
CA LYS A 85 -12.68 14.68 -20.69
C LYS A 85 -13.66 13.87 -19.86
N TYR A 86 -13.58 12.55 -19.98
CA TYR A 86 -14.45 11.59 -19.30
C TYR A 86 -13.66 10.56 -18.50
N VAL A 87 -14.26 10.02 -17.44
CA VAL A 87 -13.61 9.03 -16.57
C VAL A 87 -14.49 7.79 -16.44
N ILE A 88 -13.92 6.62 -16.74
CA ILE A 88 -14.53 5.32 -16.42
C ILE A 88 -13.69 4.64 -15.35
N ALA A 89 -14.32 4.28 -14.24
CA ALA A 89 -13.71 3.45 -13.20
C ALA A 89 -13.99 1.98 -13.52
N MET A 90 -12.94 1.20 -13.78
CA MET A 90 -13.03 -0.20 -14.17
C MET A 90 -12.60 -1.13 -13.03
N GLY A 91 -13.51 -2.03 -12.67
CA GLY A 91 -13.35 -3.00 -11.60
C GLY A 91 -13.96 -2.57 -10.26
N SER A 92 -14.29 -3.56 -9.44
CA SER A 92 -14.77 -3.35 -8.06
C SER A 92 -13.76 -2.58 -7.21
N CYS A 93 -12.47 -2.79 -7.48
CA CYS A 93 -11.38 -2.07 -6.83
C CYS A 93 -11.39 -0.57 -7.13
N ALA A 94 -11.63 -0.16 -8.38
CA ALA A 94 -11.69 1.25 -8.76
C ALA A 94 -12.93 1.94 -8.19
N ALA A 95 -14.05 1.21 -8.09
CA ALA A 95 -15.31 1.76 -7.59
C ALA A 95 -15.27 2.08 -6.09
N GLU A 96 -15.00 1.06 -5.24
CA GLU A 96 -15.08 1.19 -3.78
C GLU A 96 -13.90 0.51 -3.04
N GLY A 97 -12.83 0.15 -3.76
CA GLY A 97 -11.69 -0.59 -3.20
C GLY A 97 -11.82 -2.11 -3.34
N GLY A 98 -13.01 -2.63 -3.66
CA GLY A 98 -13.21 -4.04 -4.03
C GLY A 98 -12.75 -5.00 -2.95
N ILE A 99 -11.94 -6.00 -3.31
CA ILE A 99 -11.33 -6.92 -2.32
C ILE A 99 -10.41 -6.20 -1.31
N PHE A 100 -9.91 -5.02 -1.66
CA PHE A 100 -9.03 -4.20 -0.84
C PHE A 100 -9.76 -3.05 -0.11
N TRP A 101 -11.10 -3.08 -0.02
CA TRP A 101 -11.89 -1.96 0.55
C TRP A 101 -11.49 -1.59 1.99
N ASN A 102 -11.06 -2.57 2.80
CA ASN A 102 -10.61 -2.34 4.18
C ASN A 102 -9.07 -2.27 4.31
N SER A 103 -8.36 -2.15 3.19
CA SER A 103 -6.91 -2.00 3.21
C SER A 103 -6.53 -0.57 3.59
N TYR A 104 -5.41 -0.42 4.28
CA TYR A 104 -4.89 0.89 4.71
C TYR A 104 -4.43 1.78 3.54
N HIS A 105 -4.33 1.23 2.32
CA HIS A 105 -3.69 1.88 1.19
C HIS A 105 -4.62 2.17 0.00
N ALA A 106 -5.79 1.53 -0.11
CA ALA A 106 -6.69 1.70 -1.25
C ALA A 106 -7.59 2.94 -1.11
N VAL A 107 -7.86 3.60 -2.24
CA VAL A 107 -8.71 4.80 -2.34
C VAL A 107 -9.71 4.64 -3.49
N PRO A 108 -11.02 4.86 -3.26
CA PRO A 108 -12.00 4.91 -4.33
C PRO A 108 -11.68 6.03 -5.35
N VAL A 109 -11.78 5.72 -6.64
CA VAL A 109 -11.47 6.67 -7.73
C VAL A 109 -12.35 7.93 -7.66
N SER A 110 -13.60 7.77 -7.23
CA SER A 110 -14.58 8.84 -7.06
C SER A 110 -14.17 9.94 -6.07
N LYS A 111 -13.22 9.66 -5.18
CA LYS A 111 -12.65 10.64 -4.26
C LYS A 111 -11.55 11.50 -4.88
N ILE A 112 -11.01 11.11 -6.04
CA ILE A 112 -9.83 11.74 -6.66
C ILE A 112 -10.23 12.51 -7.91
N VAL A 113 -11.02 11.86 -8.79
CA VAL A 113 -11.47 12.39 -10.07
C VAL A 113 -12.98 12.17 -10.24
N PRO A 114 -13.68 13.03 -11.00
CA PRO A 114 -15.10 12.86 -11.25
C PRO A 114 -15.36 11.68 -12.18
N VAL A 115 -15.94 10.60 -11.65
CA VAL A 115 -16.28 9.39 -12.44
C VAL A 115 -17.60 9.59 -13.21
N ASP A 116 -17.59 9.27 -14.51
CA ASP A 116 -18.77 9.31 -15.38
C ASP A 116 -19.46 7.96 -15.51
N ALA A 117 -18.72 6.84 -15.52
CA ALA A 117 -19.29 5.49 -15.53
C ALA A 117 -18.44 4.48 -14.74
N TYR A 118 -19.08 3.42 -14.25
CA TYR A 118 -18.43 2.36 -13.49
C TYR A 118 -18.61 1.01 -14.19
N ALA A 119 -17.52 0.39 -14.64
CA ALA A 119 -17.52 -0.98 -15.14
C ALA A 119 -17.28 -1.94 -13.95
N ILE A 120 -18.36 -2.37 -13.30
CA ILE A 120 -18.26 -3.22 -12.11
C ILE A 120 -17.94 -4.67 -12.50
N GLY A 121 -16.91 -5.25 -11.88
CA GLY A 121 -16.49 -6.65 -12.01
C GLY A 121 -15.11 -6.92 -11.39
N CYS A 122 -14.62 -8.16 -11.41
CA CYS A 122 -13.32 -8.53 -10.82
C CYS A 122 -12.57 -9.63 -11.61
N PRO A 123 -12.07 -9.33 -12.84
CA PRO A 123 -12.31 -8.12 -13.64
C PRO A 123 -13.73 -8.12 -14.28
N PRO A 124 -14.26 -6.97 -14.72
CA PRO A 124 -15.49 -6.94 -15.51
C PRO A 124 -15.26 -7.61 -16.86
N THR A 125 -16.28 -8.20 -17.49
CA THR A 125 -16.12 -8.83 -18.82
C THR A 125 -15.91 -7.78 -19.91
N PRO A 126 -15.36 -8.14 -21.09
CA PRO A 126 -15.05 -7.18 -22.15
C PRO A 126 -16.32 -6.49 -22.69
N GLU A 127 -17.45 -7.21 -22.73
CA GLU A 127 -18.74 -6.64 -23.12
C GLU A 127 -19.21 -5.59 -22.12
N SER A 128 -18.96 -5.78 -20.82
CA SER A 128 -19.29 -4.80 -19.78
C SER A 128 -18.52 -3.50 -19.97
N VAL A 129 -17.24 -3.58 -20.34
CA VAL A 129 -16.41 -2.41 -20.66
C VAL A 129 -16.95 -1.67 -21.89
N ILE A 130 -17.30 -2.40 -22.96
CA ILE A 130 -17.95 -1.84 -24.15
C ILE A 130 -19.26 -1.15 -23.79
N GLN A 131 -20.08 -1.75 -22.92
CA GLN A 131 -21.32 -1.13 -22.46
C GLN A 131 -21.07 0.18 -21.70
N MET A 132 -19.99 0.29 -20.92
CA MET A 132 -19.64 1.55 -20.26
C MET A 132 -19.22 2.64 -21.25
N ILE A 133 -18.49 2.29 -22.31
CA ILE A 133 -18.18 3.22 -23.41
C ILE A 133 -19.50 3.71 -24.05
N ARG A 134 -20.44 2.79 -24.31
CA ARG A 134 -21.78 3.14 -24.84
C ARG A 134 -22.58 4.04 -23.90
N ILE A 135 -22.46 3.85 -22.58
CA ILE A 135 -23.11 4.72 -21.59
C ILE A 135 -22.52 6.14 -21.65
N VAL A 136 -21.19 6.27 -21.72
CA VAL A 136 -20.53 7.58 -21.88
C VAL A 136 -21.00 8.24 -23.19
N GLN A 137 -21.03 7.50 -24.29
CA GLN A 137 -21.58 7.97 -25.57
C GLN A 137 -23.02 8.50 -25.46
N ARG A 138 -23.89 7.78 -24.73
CA ARG A 138 -25.28 8.22 -24.49
C ARG A 138 -25.34 9.49 -23.63
N LYS A 139 -24.50 9.60 -22.60
CA LYS A 139 -24.41 10.79 -21.76
C LYS A 139 -23.95 12.02 -22.54
N ILE A 140 -23.04 11.86 -23.51
CA ILE A 140 -22.59 12.94 -24.41
C ILE A 140 -23.76 13.42 -25.28
N GLU A 141 -24.51 12.48 -25.84
CA GLU A 141 -25.68 12.76 -26.68
C GLU A 141 -26.78 13.49 -25.90
N SER A 142 -27.16 12.99 -24.71
CA SER A 142 -28.16 13.62 -23.85
C SER A 142 -27.71 14.97 -23.28
N GLY A 143 -26.39 15.26 -23.29
CA GLY A 143 -25.82 16.45 -22.66
C GLY A 143 -25.71 16.35 -21.13
N GLU A 144 -25.92 15.16 -20.56
CA GLU A 144 -25.66 14.87 -19.14
C GLU A 144 -24.17 14.74 -18.83
N ALA A 145 -23.36 14.41 -19.83
CA ALA A 145 -21.91 14.38 -19.68
C ALA A 145 -21.42 15.79 -19.33
N ARG A 146 -20.43 15.88 -18.42
CA ARG A 146 -19.88 17.15 -17.93
C ARG A 146 -19.01 17.83 -19.01
N ALA A 147 -19.61 18.20 -20.13
CA ALA A 147 -18.97 18.85 -21.26
C ALA A 147 -19.03 20.39 -21.18
N ASN A 148 -19.67 20.94 -20.15
CA ASN A 148 -19.80 22.40 -20.00
C ASN A 148 -18.50 22.99 -19.47
N ILE A 149 -17.74 23.57 -20.39
CA ILE A 149 -16.60 24.47 -20.14
C ILE A 149 -17.07 25.62 -19.25
N LYS A 150 -16.80 25.53 -17.95
CA LYS A 150 -16.68 26.71 -17.08
C LYS A 150 -15.19 26.83 -16.75
N PRO A 151 -14.45 27.81 -17.30
CA PRO A 151 -13.09 28.04 -16.85
C PRO A 151 -13.11 28.28 -15.34
N ARG A 152 -12.33 27.51 -14.59
CA ARG A 152 -12.15 27.73 -13.16
C ARG A 152 -11.39 29.04 -12.98
N THR A 153 -12.09 30.12 -12.67
CA THR A 153 -11.47 31.35 -12.18
C THR A 153 -11.07 31.12 -10.73
N ILE A 154 -9.84 30.66 -10.51
CA ILE A 154 -9.30 30.50 -9.16
C ILE A 154 -8.77 31.86 -8.73
N ASP A 155 -9.30 32.38 -7.62
CA ASP A 155 -8.75 33.56 -6.96
C ASP A 155 -7.40 33.22 -6.31
N LEU A 156 -6.32 33.49 -7.05
CA LEU A 156 -4.95 33.18 -6.65
C LEU A 156 -4.53 33.90 -5.35
N THR A 157 -5.21 34.98 -4.96
CA THR A 157 -4.85 35.71 -3.73
C THR A 157 -5.09 34.88 -2.46
N LYS A 158 -6.05 33.96 -2.46
CA LYS A 158 -6.34 33.06 -1.33
C LYS A 158 -5.38 31.88 -1.24
N VAL A 159 -4.78 31.47 -2.36
CA VAL A 159 -3.82 30.36 -2.45
C VAL A 159 -2.40 30.81 -2.12
N LEU A 160 -2.08 32.06 -2.44
CA LEU A 160 -0.75 32.66 -2.22
C LEU A 160 -0.55 33.20 -0.79
N THR A 161 -1.60 33.32 0.02
CA THR A 161 -1.46 33.59 1.46
C THR A 161 -1.25 32.28 2.23
N PRO A 162 -0.05 32.02 2.78
CA PRO A 162 0.16 30.85 3.62
C PRO A 162 -0.70 30.96 4.88
N SER A 163 -1.54 29.95 5.14
CA SER A 163 -2.28 29.84 6.41
C SER A 163 -1.26 29.79 7.56
N PRO A 164 -1.39 30.64 8.60
CA PRO A 164 -0.41 30.75 9.68
C PRO A 164 -0.30 29.48 10.55
N THR A 165 -1.19 28.51 10.36
CA THR A 165 -1.19 27.24 11.08
C THR A 165 -1.29 26.07 10.10
N LYS A 166 -0.30 25.17 10.12
CA LYS A 166 -0.38 23.86 9.49
C LYS A 166 -1.59 23.12 10.09
N GLN A 167 -2.66 22.95 9.31
CA GLN A 167 -3.77 22.11 9.73
C GLN A 167 -3.34 20.65 9.66
N PRO A 168 -3.32 19.92 10.80
CA PRO A 168 -3.11 18.48 10.74
C PRO A 168 -4.34 17.84 10.08
N ALA A 169 -4.09 16.81 9.28
CA ALA A 169 -5.15 16.05 8.65
C ALA A 169 -6.08 15.43 9.73
N PRO A 170 -7.40 15.39 9.50
CA PRO A 170 -8.31 14.70 10.41
C PRO A 170 -7.95 13.21 10.46
N ASN A 171 -7.94 12.65 11.66
CA ASN A 171 -7.75 11.21 11.82
C ASN A 171 -8.95 10.48 11.18
N PRO A 172 -8.72 9.49 10.29
CA PRO A 172 -9.81 8.70 9.75
C PRO A 172 -10.49 7.93 10.90
N PRO A 173 -11.81 7.67 10.81
CA PRO A 173 -12.50 6.81 11.75
C PRO A 173 -11.92 5.39 11.62
N HIS A 174 -11.04 5.01 12.53
CA HIS A 174 -10.54 3.65 12.63
C HIS A 174 -11.62 2.78 13.27
N ARG A 175 -12.31 1.96 12.46
CA ARG A 175 -13.06 0.83 12.99
C ARG A 175 -12.03 -0.23 13.38
N ILE A 176 -11.66 -0.25 14.65
CA ILE A 176 -10.73 -1.26 15.20
C ILE A 176 -11.54 -2.55 15.36
N THR A 177 -11.62 -3.33 14.29
CA THR A 177 -12.02 -4.73 14.40
C THR A 177 -10.81 -5.50 14.94
N PRO A 178 -10.95 -6.35 15.97
CA PRO A 178 -9.85 -7.24 16.35
C PRO A 178 -9.48 -8.06 15.13
N ASN A 179 -8.19 -8.05 14.76
CA ASN A 179 -7.69 -8.86 13.65
C ASN A 179 -8.09 -10.32 13.93
N PRO A 180 -8.76 -11.01 12.99
CA PRO A 180 -8.93 -12.44 13.14
C PRO A 180 -7.52 -13.04 13.27
N HIS A 181 -7.31 -13.82 14.32
CA HIS A 181 -6.03 -14.48 14.57
C HIS A 181 -5.83 -15.52 13.45
N ILE A 182 -5.16 -15.13 12.35
CA ILE A 182 -4.76 -16.04 11.27
C ILE A 182 -3.60 -16.85 11.84
N PRO A 183 -3.76 -18.15 12.13
CA PRO A 183 -2.66 -18.93 12.64
C PRO A 183 -1.66 -19.16 11.50
N VAL A 184 -0.47 -18.59 11.64
CA VAL A 184 0.60 -18.68 10.64
C VAL A 184 1.27 -20.05 10.75
N CYS A 185 1.38 -20.77 9.62
CA CYS A 185 2.03 -22.09 9.55
C CYS A 185 1.41 -23.17 10.46
N THR A 186 0.08 -23.35 10.43
CA THR A 186 -0.53 -24.56 11.02
C THR A 186 -0.29 -25.75 10.11
N GLU A 187 0.19 -26.86 10.67
CA GLU A 187 0.21 -28.15 9.99
C GLU A 187 -1.20 -28.50 9.51
N LYS A 188 -1.37 -28.62 8.20
CA LYS A 188 -2.58 -29.18 7.61
C LYS A 188 -2.30 -30.63 7.29
N LYS A 189 -3.17 -31.54 7.70
CA LYS A 189 -3.16 -32.92 7.20
C LYS A 189 -3.61 -32.91 5.74
N VAL A 190 -2.65 -32.72 4.85
CA VAL A 190 -2.83 -32.81 3.40
C VAL A 190 -2.63 -34.27 3.00
N ASP A 191 -3.36 -34.81 2.03
CA ASP A 191 -3.11 -36.15 1.49
C ASP A 191 -2.05 -36.06 0.36
N TRP A 192 -0.77 -36.16 0.73
CA TRP A 192 0.36 -36.06 -0.19
C TRP A 192 1.44 -37.11 0.13
N ALA A 193 1.14 -38.38 -0.19
CA ALA A 193 2.00 -39.53 0.14
C ALA A 193 3.46 -39.37 -0.33
N PHE A 194 3.67 -38.95 -1.57
CA PHE A 194 5.01 -38.69 -2.12
C PHE A 194 5.77 -37.61 -1.32
N GLY A 195 5.08 -36.53 -0.95
CA GLY A 195 5.73 -35.43 -0.25
C GLY A 195 6.07 -35.74 1.19
N TYR A 196 5.22 -36.48 1.92
CA TYR A 196 5.61 -36.93 3.26
C TYR A 196 6.77 -37.90 3.22
N ASP A 197 6.81 -38.81 2.25
CA ASP A 197 7.96 -39.70 2.06
C ASP A 197 9.23 -38.89 1.80
N TYR A 198 9.18 -37.97 0.84
CA TYR A 198 10.32 -37.11 0.49
C TYR A 198 10.75 -36.20 1.65
N VAL A 199 9.80 -35.59 2.36
CA VAL A 199 10.07 -34.71 3.51
C VAL A 199 10.68 -35.50 4.66
N ASN A 200 10.09 -36.64 5.03
CA ASN A 200 10.55 -37.42 6.18
C ASN A 200 11.87 -38.16 5.91
N ASN A 201 12.07 -38.68 4.70
CA ASN A 201 13.22 -39.53 4.38
C ASN A 201 14.40 -38.78 3.75
N GLN A 202 14.18 -37.62 3.11
CA GLN A 202 15.26 -36.87 2.46
C GLN A 202 15.44 -35.47 3.05
N LEU A 203 14.36 -34.68 3.16
CA LEU A 203 14.44 -33.28 3.56
C LEU A 203 14.78 -33.09 5.04
N MET A 204 14.08 -33.79 5.94
CA MET A 204 14.29 -33.73 7.38
C MET A 204 15.71 -34.18 7.79
N PRO A 205 16.25 -35.31 7.30
CA PRO A 205 17.62 -35.71 7.61
C PRO A 205 18.66 -34.70 7.12
N ALA A 206 18.49 -34.15 5.92
CA ALA A 206 19.43 -33.21 5.33
C ALA A 206 19.46 -31.85 6.05
N LEU A 207 18.35 -31.46 6.69
CA LEU A 207 18.18 -30.14 7.32
C LEU A 207 18.12 -30.20 8.85
N LYS A 208 18.37 -31.36 9.46
CA LYS A 208 18.22 -31.58 10.91
C LYS A 208 18.98 -30.59 11.80
N GLU A 209 20.14 -30.12 11.35
CA GLU A 209 20.98 -29.18 12.11
C GLU A 209 20.71 -27.71 11.77
N SER A 210 20.04 -27.43 10.66
CA SER A 210 19.88 -26.07 10.11
C SER A 210 18.44 -25.56 10.20
N ALA A 211 17.44 -26.45 10.20
CA ALA A 211 16.03 -26.10 10.27
C ALA A 211 15.52 -26.07 11.72
N LYS A 212 14.92 -24.93 12.09
CA LYS A 212 14.17 -24.75 13.34
C LYS A 212 12.84 -25.49 13.29
N ARG A 213 12.17 -25.43 12.13
CA ARG A 213 10.84 -26.02 11.92
C ARG A 213 10.61 -26.32 10.44
N ILE A 214 10.03 -27.47 10.13
CA ILE A 214 9.64 -27.87 8.76
C ILE A 214 8.15 -28.21 8.80
N VAL A 215 7.35 -27.53 7.97
CA VAL A 215 5.89 -27.69 7.92
C VAL A 215 5.45 -27.91 6.49
N VAL A 216 4.69 -28.98 6.25
CA VAL A 216 3.96 -29.17 4.99
C VAL A 216 2.71 -28.29 5.03
N THR A 217 2.62 -27.33 4.12
CA THR A 217 1.55 -26.31 4.12
C THR A 217 0.41 -26.64 3.16
N ASP A 218 0.74 -27.29 2.04
CA ASP A 218 -0.20 -27.73 1.01
C ASP A 218 0.45 -28.83 0.14
N ILE A 219 -0.30 -29.37 -0.83
CA ILE A 219 0.24 -30.30 -1.84
C ILE A 219 1.39 -29.60 -2.57
N ASN A 220 2.55 -30.27 -2.62
CA ASN A 220 3.79 -29.74 -3.21
C ASN A 220 4.30 -28.44 -2.56
N ARG A 221 3.88 -28.09 -1.34
CA ARG A 221 4.35 -26.88 -0.64
C ARG A 221 4.90 -27.18 0.74
N VAL A 222 6.18 -26.86 0.94
CA VAL A 222 6.88 -27.06 2.20
C VAL A 222 7.44 -25.73 2.68
N CYS A 223 7.21 -25.37 3.94
CA CYS A 223 7.82 -24.22 4.59
C CYS A 223 8.91 -24.69 5.56
N ILE A 224 10.08 -24.07 5.48
CA ILE A 224 11.25 -24.39 6.29
C ILE A 224 11.70 -23.10 6.97
N GLU A 225 11.63 -23.08 8.29
CA GLU A 225 12.10 -21.96 9.09
C GLU A 225 13.53 -22.22 9.57
N VAL A 226 14.40 -21.26 9.33
CA VAL A 226 15.83 -21.32 9.69
C VAL A 226 16.25 -20.05 10.40
N THR A 227 17.27 -20.16 11.25
CA THR A 227 17.93 -18.98 11.81
C THR A 227 18.83 -18.32 10.76
N PRO A 228 19.08 -17.01 10.84
CA PRO A 228 19.87 -16.28 9.85
C PRO A 228 21.28 -16.87 9.64
N ASP A 229 21.92 -17.35 10.71
CA ASP A 229 23.27 -17.94 10.65
C ASP A 229 23.32 -19.28 9.89
N LYS A 230 22.18 -19.99 9.82
CA LYS A 230 22.05 -21.32 9.23
C LYS A 230 21.38 -21.32 7.86
N ILE A 231 20.97 -20.16 7.36
CA ILE A 231 20.28 -20.06 6.07
C ILE A 231 21.15 -20.55 4.90
N ARG A 232 22.46 -20.26 4.93
CA ARG A 232 23.41 -20.70 3.90
C ARG A 232 23.60 -22.22 3.92
N ASP A 233 23.75 -22.80 5.12
CA ASP A 233 23.86 -24.26 5.29
C ASP A 233 22.61 -24.98 4.77
N ALA A 234 21.42 -24.44 5.09
CA ALA A 234 20.15 -24.96 4.59
C ALA A 234 20.01 -24.84 3.06
N ALA A 235 20.41 -23.70 2.49
CA ALA A 235 20.40 -23.50 1.04
C ALA A 235 21.32 -24.50 0.32
N GLN A 236 22.52 -24.74 0.84
CA GLN A 236 23.44 -25.73 0.28
C GLN A 236 22.88 -27.17 0.37
N ALA A 237 22.21 -27.51 1.46
CA ALA A 237 21.55 -28.80 1.60
C ALA A 237 20.41 -28.96 0.56
N LEU A 238 19.58 -27.93 0.38
CA LEU A 238 18.52 -27.92 -0.63
C LEU A 238 19.07 -28.03 -2.06
N TYR A 239 20.17 -27.33 -2.35
CA TYR A 239 20.85 -27.43 -3.64
C TYR A 239 21.33 -28.85 -3.93
N LYS A 240 21.97 -29.52 -2.96
CA LYS A 240 22.38 -30.94 -3.07
C LYS A 240 21.19 -31.87 -3.27
N LEU A 241 20.06 -31.58 -2.63
CA LEU A 241 18.81 -32.32 -2.80
C LEU A 241 18.12 -32.08 -4.15
N GLY A 242 18.57 -31.09 -4.93
CA GLY A 242 18.14 -30.84 -6.31
C GLY A 242 17.30 -29.61 -6.54
N PHE A 243 17.07 -28.80 -5.50
CA PHE A 243 16.44 -27.49 -5.64
C PHE A 243 17.49 -26.50 -6.13
N ASP A 244 17.56 -26.32 -7.45
CA ASP A 244 18.63 -25.59 -8.13
C ASP A 244 18.25 -24.15 -8.48
N HIS A 245 17.00 -23.73 -8.23
CA HIS A 245 16.50 -22.43 -8.67
C HIS A 245 15.63 -21.71 -7.63
N VAL A 246 15.88 -20.41 -7.45
CA VAL A 246 15.06 -19.49 -6.67
C VAL A 246 14.03 -18.84 -7.59
N LYS A 247 12.74 -19.00 -7.27
CA LYS A 247 11.61 -18.44 -8.02
C LYS A 247 11.25 -17.02 -7.61
N SER A 248 11.35 -16.72 -6.31
CA SER A 248 11.07 -15.41 -5.75
C SER A 248 11.78 -15.23 -4.41
N VAL A 249 12.27 -14.03 -4.13
CA VAL A 249 12.70 -13.60 -2.79
C VAL A 249 11.74 -12.52 -2.32
N ASN A 250 11.15 -12.71 -1.15
CA ASN A 250 10.17 -11.80 -0.57
C ASN A 250 10.65 -11.30 0.79
N VAL A 251 10.31 -10.05 1.11
CA VAL A 251 10.49 -9.47 2.45
C VAL A 251 9.14 -9.05 3.00
N ILE A 252 8.84 -9.50 4.21
CA ILE A 252 7.61 -9.15 4.93
C ILE A 252 7.98 -8.23 6.10
N ASP A 253 7.58 -6.97 6.04
CA ASP A 253 7.72 -5.99 7.13
C ASP A 253 6.67 -6.23 8.21
N VAL A 254 7.12 -6.51 9.45
CA VAL A 254 6.27 -6.70 10.63
C VAL A 254 6.65 -5.67 11.70
N PRO A 255 6.23 -4.39 11.56
CA PRO A 255 6.71 -3.30 12.42
C PRO A 255 6.38 -3.48 13.91
N HIS A 256 5.23 -4.08 14.23
CA HIS A 256 4.79 -4.24 15.62
C HIS A 256 5.64 -5.24 16.42
N GLU A 257 6.33 -6.15 15.74
CA GLU A 257 7.31 -7.07 16.33
C GLU A 257 8.76 -6.61 16.11
N ASN A 258 8.97 -5.50 15.40
CA ASN A 258 10.29 -5.00 15.01
C ASN A 258 11.16 -6.02 14.23
N LYS A 259 10.53 -6.78 13.33
CA LYS A 259 11.17 -7.85 12.55
C LYS A 259 10.84 -7.76 11.06
N PHE A 260 11.74 -8.29 10.23
CA PHE A 260 11.43 -8.70 8.87
C PHE A 260 11.46 -10.22 8.77
N TYR A 261 10.59 -10.78 7.95
CA TYR A 261 10.77 -12.13 7.42
C TYR A 261 11.35 -12.05 6.02
N VAL A 262 12.43 -12.76 5.78
CA VAL A 262 12.99 -12.95 4.43
C VAL A 262 12.66 -14.38 4.00
N GLU A 263 12.00 -14.51 2.86
CA GLU A 263 11.51 -15.78 2.34
C GLU A 263 12.06 -16.02 0.94
N TYR A 264 12.71 -17.16 0.75
CA TYR A 264 13.16 -17.65 -0.55
C TYR A 264 12.27 -18.80 -0.99
N TRP A 265 11.56 -18.62 -2.11
CA TRP A 265 10.84 -19.71 -2.75
C TRP A 265 11.76 -20.42 -3.72
N VAL A 266 12.04 -21.69 -3.46
CA VAL A 266 12.93 -22.51 -4.27
C VAL A 266 12.22 -23.71 -4.87
N SER A 267 12.66 -24.09 -6.06
CA SER A 267 12.14 -25.22 -6.81
C SER A 267 13.27 -25.82 -7.66
N SER A 268 12.96 -26.88 -8.41
CA SER A 268 13.91 -27.50 -9.34
C SER A 268 13.51 -27.23 -10.79
N TYR A 269 14.46 -26.85 -11.63
CA TYR A 269 14.32 -26.92 -13.09
C TYR A 269 15.03 -28.12 -13.71
N SER A 270 16.12 -28.60 -13.08
CA SER A 270 16.83 -29.79 -13.59
C SER A 270 16.08 -31.10 -13.33
N ARG A 271 15.31 -31.21 -12.24
CA ARG A 271 14.56 -32.43 -11.90
C ARG A 271 13.06 -32.23 -12.07
N LYS A 272 12.48 -32.89 -13.07
CA LYS A 272 11.05 -32.81 -13.40
C LYS A 272 10.12 -33.19 -12.24
N GLU A 273 10.54 -34.13 -11.39
CA GLU A 273 9.78 -34.59 -10.22
C GLU A 273 9.67 -33.52 -9.11
N LEU A 274 10.69 -32.67 -8.98
CA LEU A 274 10.74 -31.61 -7.96
C LEU A 274 10.26 -30.25 -8.49
N MET A 275 10.09 -30.11 -9.80
CA MET A 275 9.56 -28.90 -10.44
C MET A 275 8.19 -28.42 -9.93
N PRO A 276 7.21 -29.30 -9.60
CA PRO A 276 5.97 -28.85 -8.99
C PRO A 276 6.12 -28.53 -7.49
N VAL A 277 7.21 -28.97 -6.85
CA VAL A 277 7.46 -28.78 -5.43
C VAL A 277 8.07 -27.40 -5.19
N LEU A 278 7.41 -26.63 -4.33
CA LEU A 278 7.81 -25.31 -3.88
C LEU A 278 8.21 -25.38 -2.42
N VAL A 279 9.47 -25.02 -2.14
CA VAL A 279 10.01 -24.95 -0.79
C VAL A 279 10.21 -23.48 -0.43
N ALA A 280 9.55 -23.02 0.63
CA ALA A 280 9.74 -21.69 1.19
C ALA A 280 10.78 -21.75 2.31
N LEU A 281 11.98 -21.25 2.07
CA LEU A 281 13.03 -21.10 3.07
C LEU A 281 12.89 -19.72 3.72
N THR A 282 12.47 -19.69 4.98
CA THR A 282 12.10 -18.48 5.72
C THR A 282 13.05 -18.23 6.88
N THR A 283 13.47 -16.97 7.06
CA THR A 283 14.24 -16.54 8.22
C THR A 283 13.71 -15.24 8.82
N GLU A 284 13.84 -15.09 10.14
CA GLU A 284 13.48 -13.88 10.88
C GLU A 284 14.73 -13.03 11.14
N ILE A 285 14.70 -11.75 10.76
CA ILE A 285 15.80 -10.79 10.99
C ILE A 285 15.30 -9.54 11.74
N PRO A 286 16.15 -8.91 12.56
CA PRO A 286 15.80 -7.67 13.23
C PRO A 286 15.63 -6.52 12.22
N ARG A 287 14.63 -5.67 12.45
CA ARG A 287 14.31 -4.54 11.56
C ARG A 287 15.30 -3.37 11.66
N ASP A 288 15.93 -3.17 12.82
CA ASP A 288 16.86 -2.06 13.07
C ASP A 288 18.19 -2.23 12.33
N ASN A 289 18.67 -3.47 12.21
CA ASN A 289 19.87 -3.82 11.45
C ASN A 289 19.57 -5.06 10.58
N PRO A 290 18.82 -4.89 9.48
CA PRO A 290 18.32 -6.00 8.70
C PRO A 290 19.44 -6.57 7.83
N ARG A 291 20.11 -7.60 8.33
CA ARG A 291 21.20 -8.29 7.64
C ARG A 291 20.93 -9.78 7.57
N VAL A 292 21.30 -10.38 6.43
CA VAL A 292 21.21 -11.82 6.20
C VAL A 292 22.33 -12.24 5.25
N PRO A 293 22.89 -13.45 5.37
CA PRO A 293 23.80 -13.97 4.34
C PRO A 293 23.11 -14.03 2.97
N SER A 294 23.79 -13.54 1.94
CA SER A 294 23.38 -13.71 0.55
C SER A 294 23.46 -15.19 0.16
N LEU A 295 22.53 -15.63 -0.69
CA LEU A 295 22.51 -16.98 -1.25
C LEU A 295 22.95 -17.04 -2.71
N ILE A 296 23.53 -15.96 -3.24
CA ILE A 296 23.97 -15.85 -4.65
C ILE A 296 25.01 -16.90 -5.05
N ASP A 297 25.85 -17.33 -4.10
CA ASP A 297 26.88 -18.35 -4.27
C ASP A 297 26.30 -19.76 -4.40
N VAL A 298 25.13 -20.00 -3.82
CA VAL A 298 24.37 -21.25 -3.96
C VAL A 298 23.44 -21.18 -5.18
N TRP A 299 22.68 -20.09 -5.29
CA TRP A 299 21.71 -19.86 -6.35
C TRP A 299 21.96 -18.50 -6.99
N THR A 300 22.61 -18.50 -8.15
CA THR A 300 22.82 -17.27 -8.94
C THR A 300 21.51 -16.56 -9.31
N SER A 301 20.39 -17.31 -9.36
CA SER A 301 19.05 -16.75 -9.57
C SER A 301 18.60 -15.76 -8.49
N ALA A 302 19.17 -15.81 -7.28
CA ALA A 302 18.82 -14.91 -6.19
C ALA A 302 19.27 -13.45 -6.41
N ASP A 303 20.27 -13.19 -7.27
CA ASP A 303 20.95 -11.88 -7.37
C ASP A 303 19.98 -10.70 -7.55
N TYR A 304 19.17 -10.73 -8.61
CA TYR A 304 18.27 -9.62 -8.94
C TYR A 304 17.24 -9.35 -7.84
N MET A 305 16.74 -10.41 -7.22
CA MET A 305 15.68 -10.31 -6.22
C MET A 305 16.24 -9.85 -4.87
N GLU A 306 17.45 -10.26 -4.48
CA GLU A 306 18.14 -9.71 -3.30
C GLU A 306 18.41 -8.21 -3.44
N ARG A 307 18.85 -7.78 -4.64
CA ARG A 307 19.07 -6.35 -4.95
C ARG A 307 17.77 -5.55 -4.91
N GLU A 308 16.68 -6.12 -5.43
CA GLU A 308 15.35 -5.54 -5.35
C GLU A 308 14.88 -5.37 -3.89
N MET A 309 15.08 -6.40 -3.05
CA MET A 309 14.71 -6.36 -1.64
C MET A 309 15.56 -5.36 -0.85
N TYR A 310 16.83 -5.16 -1.22
CA TYR A 310 17.66 -4.07 -0.68
C TYR A 310 17.11 -2.69 -1.06
N ASP A 311 16.80 -2.45 -2.34
CA ASP A 311 16.27 -1.17 -2.81
C ASP A 311 14.97 -0.78 -2.11
N PHE A 312 14.06 -1.74 -1.94
CA PHE A 312 12.72 -1.45 -1.45
C PHE A 312 12.55 -1.55 0.06
N PHE A 313 13.23 -2.49 0.73
CA PHE A 313 13.12 -2.71 2.17
C PHE A 313 14.41 -2.43 2.93
N GLY A 314 15.54 -2.28 2.26
CA GLY A 314 16.83 -2.00 2.90
C GLY A 314 17.42 -3.18 3.64
N VAL A 315 17.04 -4.41 3.28
CA VAL A 315 17.67 -5.63 3.81
C VAL A 315 19.03 -5.80 3.15
N TRP A 316 20.08 -5.93 3.96
CA TRP A 316 21.45 -6.08 3.50
C TRP A 316 21.83 -7.56 3.37
N PHE A 317 22.15 -7.98 2.14
CA PHE A 317 22.56 -9.36 1.84
C PHE A 317 24.09 -9.48 1.85
N GLU A 318 24.64 -10.03 2.93
CA GLU A 318 26.09 -10.15 3.12
C GLU A 318 26.70 -11.15 2.12
N GLY A 319 27.64 -10.68 1.30
CA GLY A 319 28.27 -11.49 0.25
C GLY A 319 27.80 -11.16 -1.17
N ASN A 320 26.71 -10.40 -1.34
CA ASN A 320 26.31 -9.94 -2.67
C ASN A 320 27.17 -8.70 -3.07
N PRO A 321 27.90 -8.75 -4.21
CA PRO A 321 28.83 -7.69 -4.61
C PRO A 321 28.15 -6.38 -5.03
N TRP A 322 26.83 -6.40 -5.29
CA TRP A 322 26.07 -5.26 -5.78
C TRP A 322 25.34 -4.48 -4.67
N MET A 323 25.47 -4.90 -3.40
CA MET A 323 24.86 -4.20 -2.27
C MET A 323 25.38 -2.76 -2.15
N GLY A 324 24.49 -1.85 -1.72
CA GLY A 324 24.81 -0.43 -1.57
C GLY A 324 24.59 0.41 -2.82
N ARG A 325 24.17 -0.18 -3.94
CA ARG A 325 23.82 0.53 -5.18
C ARG A 325 22.33 0.39 -5.44
N ASN A 326 21.69 1.46 -5.90
CA ASN A 326 20.32 1.37 -6.39
C ASN A 326 20.29 0.49 -7.64
N PHE A 327 19.32 -0.43 -7.69
CA PHE A 327 19.08 -1.32 -8.82
C PHE A 327 17.87 -0.88 -9.65
N LEU A 328 16.71 -0.74 -9.01
CA LEU A 328 15.44 -0.35 -9.65
C LEU A 328 15.04 1.07 -9.30
N LEU A 329 15.45 1.58 -8.14
CA LEU A 329 15.06 2.92 -7.71
C LEU A 329 15.87 4.00 -8.42
N ASP A 330 15.15 4.95 -9.00
CA ASP A 330 15.75 6.16 -9.56
C ASP A 330 16.53 6.92 -8.46
N PRO A 331 17.75 7.42 -8.74
CA PRO A 331 18.53 8.19 -7.77
C PRO A 331 17.79 9.39 -7.16
N ASP A 332 16.84 9.98 -7.89
CA ASP A 332 16.04 11.12 -7.45
C ASP A 332 14.83 10.70 -6.59
N THR A 333 14.69 9.40 -6.28
CA THR A 333 13.63 8.91 -5.41
C THR A 333 13.76 9.56 -4.02
N PRO A 334 12.78 10.39 -3.59
CA PRO A 334 12.93 11.22 -2.39
C PRO A 334 12.88 10.42 -1.09
N VAL A 335 12.49 9.15 -1.15
CA VAL A 335 12.30 8.28 0.02
C VAL A 335 13.13 7.02 -0.15
N LYS A 336 14.00 6.78 0.82
CA LYS A 336 14.77 5.54 0.92
C LYS A 336 13.86 4.41 1.40
N PHE A 337 13.90 3.25 0.74
CA PHE A 337 13.14 2.04 1.09
C PHE A 337 11.61 2.22 1.08
N PRO A 338 11.02 2.55 -0.08
CA PRO A 338 9.62 2.99 -0.17
C PRO A 338 8.57 1.92 0.16
N LEU A 339 8.93 0.65 0.34
CA LEU A 339 7.99 -0.43 0.67
C LEU A 339 7.94 -0.75 2.18
N ARG A 340 8.76 -0.11 3.02
CA ARG A 340 8.60 -0.23 4.48
C ARG A 340 7.28 0.38 4.95
N LYS A 341 6.64 -0.23 5.94
CA LYS A 341 5.31 0.16 6.43
C LYS A 341 5.29 1.44 7.27
N ASP A 342 6.43 1.87 7.79
CA ASP A 342 6.62 3.12 8.54
C ASP A 342 6.90 4.32 7.65
N VAL A 343 7.21 4.10 6.37
CA VAL A 343 7.39 5.19 5.41
C VAL A 343 6.09 6.00 5.35
N PRO A 344 6.14 7.30 5.69
CA PRO A 344 4.96 8.13 5.65
C PRO A 344 4.51 8.27 4.20
N ILE A 345 3.38 7.65 3.87
CA ILE A 345 2.72 7.90 2.60
C ILE A 345 2.20 9.34 2.67
N VAL A 346 2.71 10.21 1.80
CA VAL A 346 2.17 11.56 1.66
C VAL A 346 0.71 11.42 1.23
N ARG A 347 -0.20 11.65 2.17
CA ARG A 347 -1.64 11.66 1.92
C ARG A 347 -2.02 13.02 1.39
N GLU A 348 -2.05 13.15 0.07
CA GLU A 348 -2.63 14.31 -0.59
C GLU A 348 -4.16 14.14 -0.60
N PHE A 349 -4.88 15.09 -0.01
CA PHE A 349 -6.34 15.12 -0.08
C PHE A 349 -6.76 15.92 -1.31
N TYR A 350 -7.32 15.23 -2.30
CA TYR A 350 -7.91 15.89 -3.47
C TYR A 350 -9.32 16.33 -3.10
N LEU A 351 -9.46 17.59 -2.70
CA LEU A 351 -10.78 18.21 -2.55
C LEU A 351 -11.37 18.39 -3.95
N VAL A 352 -12.28 17.49 -4.34
CA VAL A 352 -13.23 17.78 -5.39
C VAL A 352 -14.21 18.77 -4.78
N ASP A 353 -14.29 20.00 -5.31
CA ASP A 353 -15.25 21.03 -4.88
C ASP A 353 -16.69 20.50 -4.95
N ARG A 354 -17.12 19.82 -3.91
CA ARG A 354 -18.49 19.43 -3.63
C ARG A 354 -18.76 19.86 -2.21
N GLU A 355 -19.45 20.97 -2.06
CA GLU A 355 -20.29 21.18 -0.90
C GLU A 355 -21.29 20.04 -0.86
N PHE A 356 -21.11 19.08 0.06
CA PHE A 356 -22.12 18.10 0.39
C PHE A 356 -23.03 18.72 1.46
N PRO A 357 -24.31 19.02 1.17
CA PRO A 357 -25.22 19.48 2.19
C PRO A 357 -25.50 18.30 3.15
N GLY A 358 -25.19 18.47 4.43
CA GLY A 358 -25.64 17.57 5.50
C GLY A 358 -24.56 16.88 6.35
N VAL A 359 -23.26 17.05 6.06
CA VAL A 359 -22.20 16.54 6.96
C VAL A 359 -21.69 17.68 7.82
N ALA A 360 -22.18 17.77 9.06
CA ALA A 360 -21.63 18.69 10.05
C ALA A 360 -20.17 18.30 10.34
N ILE A 361 -19.25 19.24 10.12
CA ILE A 361 -17.84 19.12 10.49
C ILE A 361 -17.78 19.06 12.01
N PRO A 362 -17.37 17.95 12.64
CA PRO A 362 -17.27 17.89 14.09
C PRO A 362 -16.11 18.78 14.53
N THR A 363 -16.39 19.76 15.39
CA THR A 363 -15.36 20.56 16.05
C THR A 363 -14.59 19.69 17.05
N ALA A 364 -13.27 19.79 17.02
CA ALA A 364 -12.37 18.94 17.82
C ALA A 364 -12.64 19.07 19.34
N PRO A 365 -12.52 17.97 20.12
CA PRO A 365 -12.44 18.07 21.56
C PRO A 365 -11.13 18.75 21.99
N ALA A 366 -11.20 19.57 23.05
CA ALA A 366 -10.04 20.27 23.60
C ALA A 366 -8.94 19.27 24.03
N LYS A 367 -7.70 19.59 23.65
CA LYS A 367 -6.52 18.75 23.89
C LYS A 367 -6.27 18.57 25.41
N PRO A 368 -5.98 17.35 25.91
CA PRO A 368 -5.45 17.18 27.27
C PRO A 368 -4.07 17.86 27.37
N ALA A 369 -3.82 18.54 28.48
CA ALA A 369 -2.56 19.25 28.73
C ALA A 369 -1.36 18.28 28.72
N ALA A 370 -0.26 18.69 28.08
CA ALA A 370 0.96 17.90 28.01
C ALA A 370 1.58 17.70 29.40
N PRO A 371 2.18 16.53 29.70
CA PRO A 371 2.87 16.31 30.96
C PRO A 371 4.08 17.24 31.09
N ALA A 372 4.22 17.86 32.28
CA ALA A 372 5.25 18.83 32.57
C ALA A 372 6.67 18.23 32.42
N LYS A 373 7.57 18.98 31.77
CA LYS A 373 8.99 18.62 31.68
C LYS A 373 9.61 18.58 33.09
N PRO A 374 10.53 17.65 33.40
CA PRO A 374 11.23 17.63 34.67
C PRO A 374 12.06 18.91 34.84
N GLN A 375 11.84 19.64 35.94
CA GLN A 375 12.62 20.83 36.26
C GLN A 375 14.05 20.44 36.68
N ALA A 376 15.04 21.12 36.12
CA ALA A 376 16.43 21.01 36.57
C ALA A 376 16.55 21.49 38.03
N PRO A 377 17.43 20.87 38.86
CA PRO A 377 17.51 21.16 40.28
C PRO A 377 17.97 22.61 40.53
N GLN A 378 17.09 23.39 41.18
CA GLN A 378 17.37 24.75 41.61
C GLN A 378 18.38 24.74 42.77
N GLN A 379 19.50 25.46 42.60
CA GLN A 379 20.44 25.75 43.67
C GLN A 379 19.75 26.63 44.73
N LYS A 380 19.71 26.18 45.98
CA LYS A 380 19.18 26.94 47.12
C LYS A 380 20.07 28.16 47.40
N PRO A 381 19.51 29.39 47.49
CA PRO A 381 20.24 30.52 48.03
C PRO A 381 20.34 30.44 49.57
N ALA A 382 21.49 30.85 50.10
CA ALA A 382 21.85 30.84 51.51
C ALA A 382 20.89 31.69 52.37
N GLN A 383 20.36 31.10 53.46
CA GLN A 383 19.53 31.81 54.43
C GLN A 383 20.41 32.60 55.40
N VAL A 384 20.19 33.91 55.44
CA VAL A 384 20.71 34.85 56.44
C VAL A 384 19.94 34.63 57.76
N GLN A 385 20.64 34.29 58.84
CA GLN A 385 20.09 34.16 60.18
C GLN A 385 19.94 35.54 60.85
N GLN A 386 18.78 35.81 61.44
CA GLN A 386 18.57 36.86 62.45
C GLN A 386 18.05 36.24 63.76
N PRO A 387 18.29 36.88 64.92
CA PRO A 387 18.49 36.17 66.19
C PRO A 387 17.20 35.86 66.95
N GLN A 388 17.18 34.71 67.63
CA GLN A 388 16.10 34.22 68.48
C GLN A 388 16.05 34.94 69.85
N SER A 389 14.90 35.51 70.21
CA SER A 389 14.58 35.91 71.59
C SER A 389 13.88 34.76 72.34
N LYS A 390 14.39 34.44 73.55
CA LYS A 390 14.03 33.32 74.44
C LYS A 390 12.57 33.35 74.99
N PRO A 391 12.06 32.20 75.48
CA PRO A 391 10.67 32.03 75.95
C PRO A 391 10.51 32.34 77.45
N ALA A 392 9.30 32.74 77.85
CA ALA A 392 8.88 32.85 79.26
C ALA A 392 7.79 31.82 79.58
N GLN A 393 7.91 31.26 80.77
CA GLN A 393 7.29 30.05 81.30
C GLN A 393 5.78 30.18 81.60
N ALA A 394 5.11 29.04 81.58
CA ALA A 394 3.75 28.83 82.09
C ALA A 394 3.77 28.65 83.62
N ASP A 395 2.86 29.34 84.32
CA ASP A 395 2.53 29.13 85.73
C ASP A 395 1.16 28.45 85.87
N ALA A 396 1.20 27.29 86.54
CA ALA A 396 0.35 26.79 87.63
C ALA A 396 -1.21 26.81 87.58
N ALA A 397 -1.75 25.59 87.73
CA ALA A 397 -2.66 25.12 88.80
C ALA A 397 -4.20 25.02 88.57
N LYS A 398 -4.69 23.76 88.78
CA LYS A 398 -5.93 23.30 89.47
C LYS A 398 -7.28 23.70 88.81
N GLN A 399 -8.39 22.94 88.85
CA GLN A 399 -8.85 21.81 89.65
C GLN A 399 -10.10 21.18 88.98
N GLU A 400 -10.27 19.87 89.15
CA GLU A 400 -11.49 19.08 89.45
C GLU A 400 -12.88 19.32 88.81
N SER A 401 -13.47 18.18 88.43
CA SER A 401 -14.82 17.67 88.78
C SER A 401 -15.87 17.47 87.67
N GLY A 402 -16.47 16.26 87.72
CA GLY A 402 -17.80 15.88 87.23
C GLY A 402 -17.95 15.76 85.70
N SER A 403 -18.71 14.83 85.11
CA SER A 403 -19.55 13.71 85.54
C SER A 403 -20.33 13.31 84.29
N GLY A 404 -20.48 12.02 83.99
CA GLY A 404 -21.37 11.52 82.93
C GLY A 404 -20.68 10.62 81.93
#